data_AF-A0A7I8VLJ1-F1
#
_entry.id   AF-A0A7I8VLJ1-F1
#
_cell.length_a   1.000
_cell.length_b   1.000
_cell.length_c   1.000
_cell.angle_alpha   90.00
_cell.angle_beta   90.00
_cell.angle_gamma   90.00
#
_symmetry.space_group_name_H-M   'P 1'
#
loop_
_entity.id
_entity.type
_entity.pdbx_description
1 polymer ?
#
loop_
_entity_poly.entity_id
_entity_poly.type
_entity_poly.pdbx_seq_one_letter_code
_entity_poly.pdbx_strand_id
1 'polypeptide(L)'
;MKIIAYGFLLHPGAYLRNRWNMLDFVIVVIGLFSTVLSVLDQKGFDVKALRAFRVLRPLRLVSGVPSLQVVLNSILRAMVPLLHIALLVIFVIIIYAIVGLELFAGKMHMTCFHNRTDEMAFDDPHPCNLDKGYKCNSSENLVCKKGWTGPNDGITNFDNFGLAMLTVFQCVTMEGWTTVMYNINDAVGNMWPWIYFVSLIIIGSFFVLNLVLGVLSGEFSKEREKAKARGDFQKLREKQQIEEDLRGYLDWITQAEDIEPETEDGDDEDSPGRQRKPFVYYILFFLFFNQKRKKRKEIVAS
;
A
#
# COMPACT_ATOMS: atom_id res chain seq x y z
N MET A 1 -32.06 -8.47 11.98
CA MET A 1 -32.86 -7.32 11.51
C MET A 1 -32.73 -7.05 10.01
N LYS A 2 -31.54 -6.69 9.47
CA LYS A 2 -31.38 -6.44 8.02
C LYS A 2 -31.78 -7.60 7.09
N ILE A 3 -31.46 -8.84 7.50
CA ILE A 3 -31.84 -10.08 6.78
C ILE A 3 -33.36 -10.25 6.69
N ILE A 4 -34.09 -9.86 7.75
CA ILE A 4 -35.55 -9.98 7.84
C ILE A 4 -36.22 -8.89 6.98
N ALA A 5 -35.60 -7.70 6.89
CA ALA A 5 -36.12 -6.57 6.11
C ALA A 5 -35.90 -6.70 4.59
N TYR A 6 -34.76 -7.26 4.14
CA TYR A 6 -34.41 -7.34 2.72
C TYR A 6 -34.63 -8.72 2.08
N GLY A 7 -34.94 -9.74 2.88
CA GLY A 7 -34.98 -11.14 2.43
C GLY A 7 -33.58 -11.75 2.26
N PHE A 8 -33.48 -13.06 2.48
CA PHE A 8 -32.17 -13.75 2.59
C PHE A 8 -31.49 -13.98 1.24
N LEU A 9 -32.20 -14.53 0.24
CA LEU A 9 -31.58 -14.97 -1.04
C LEU A 9 -32.39 -14.63 -2.31
N LEU A 10 -33.73 -14.68 -2.28
CA LEU A 10 -34.54 -14.74 -3.51
C LEU A 10 -35.14 -13.39 -3.99
N HIS A 11 -34.98 -12.30 -3.24
CA HIS A 11 -35.48 -10.98 -3.67
C HIS A 11 -34.43 -10.15 -4.45
N PRO A 12 -34.84 -9.28 -5.40
CA PRO A 12 -33.92 -8.45 -6.19
C PRO A 12 -33.04 -7.50 -5.36
N GLY A 13 -33.48 -7.18 -4.14
CA GLY A 13 -32.74 -6.40 -3.13
C GLY A 13 -32.17 -7.24 -1.98
N ALA A 14 -32.01 -8.55 -2.14
CA ALA A 14 -31.58 -9.47 -1.09
C ALA A 14 -30.24 -9.07 -0.47
N TYR A 15 -30.15 -9.29 0.85
CA TYR A 15 -29.04 -8.85 1.69
C TYR A 15 -27.66 -9.33 1.20
N LEU A 16 -27.56 -10.57 0.71
CA LEU A 16 -26.31 -11.20 0.27
C LEU A 16 -25.80 -10.70 -1.10
N ARG A 17 -26.62 -10.00 -1.89
CA ARG A 17 -26.23 -9.48 -3.21
C ARG A 17 -25.36 -8.21 -3.11
N ASN A 18 -25.43 -7.50 -1.98
CA ASN A 18 -24.54 -6.36 -1.72
C ASN A 18 -23.20 -6.85 -1.15
N ARG A 19 -22.10 -6.60 -1.88
CA ARG A 19 -20.72 -7.02 -1.51
C ARG A 19 -20.31 -6.58 -0.11
N TRP A 20 -20.77 -5.40 0.33
CA TRP A 20 -20.45 -4.86 1.66
C TRP A 20 -21.24 -5.52 2.78
N ASN A 21 -22.49 -5.91 2.51
CA ASN A 21 -23.30 -6.67 3.46
C ASN A 21 -22.83 -8.12 3.58
N MET A 22 -22.32 -8.70 2.49
CA MET A 22 -21.71 -10.02 2.49
C MET A 22 -20.43 -10.05 3.36
N LEU A 23 -19.59 -9.00 3.29
CA LEU A 23 -18.41 -8.86 4.14
C LEU A 23 -18.80 -8.78 5.63
N ASP A 24 -19.81 -7.95 5.96
CA ASP A 24 -20.33 -7.82 7.32
C ASP A 24 -20.90 -9.15 7.84
N PHE A 25 -21.66 -9.88 6.99
CA PHE A 25 -22.18 -11.21 7.31
C PHE A 25 -21.06 -12.21 7.60
N VAL A 26 -20.02 -12.26 6.78
CA VAL A 26 -18.87 -13.16 6.97
C VAL A 26 -18.16 -12.86 8.29
N ILE A 27 -17.94 -11.59 8.64
CA ILE A 27 -17.31 -11.20 9.91
C ILE A 27 -18.17 -11.65 11.10
N VAL A 28 -19.50 -11.47 11.02
CA VAL A 28 -20.43 -11.88 12.08
C VAL A 28 -20.45 -13.41 12.22
N VAL A 29 -20.48 -14.15 11.11
CA VAL A 29 -20.47 -15.63 11.10
C VAL A 29 -19.17 -16.17 11.68
N ILE A 30 -18.01 -15.65 11.28
CA ILE A 30 -16.71 -16.06 11.84
C ILE A 30 -16.65 -15.74 13.34
N GLY A 31 -17.16 -14.57 13.74
CA GLY A 31 -17.24 -14.18 15.15
C GLY A 31 -18.14 -15.09 15.98
N LEU A 32 -19.32 -15.44 15.47
CA LEU A 32 -20.28 -16.34 16.11
C LEU A 32 -19.72 -17.77 16.20
N PHE A 33 -19.15 -18.26 15.10
CA PHE A 33 -18.52 -19.57 15.04
C PHE A 33 -17.37 -19.69 16.04
N SER A 34 -16.54 -18.64 16.17
CA SER A 34 -15.48 -18.57 17.20
C SER A 34 -16.04 -18.66 18.62
N THR A 35 -17.16 -18.00 18.94
CA THR A 35 -17.76 -18.05 20.28
C THR A 35 -18.42 -19.40 20.58
N VAL A 36 -19.11 -19.99 19.61
CA VAL A 36 -19.77 -21.29 19.76
C VAL A 36 -18.73 -22.40 19.92
N LEU A 37 -17.68 -22.41 19.09
CA LEU A 37 -16.61 -23.40 19.19
C LEU A 37 -15.83 -23.29 20.51
N SER A 38 -15.71 -22.08 21.09
CA SER A 38 -15.09 -21.90 22.40
C SER A 38 -15.91 -22.43 23.58
N VAL A 39 -17.22 -22.64 23.40
CA VAL A 39 -18.12 -23.19 24.42
C VAL A 39 -18.25 -24.71 24.29
N LEU A 40 -18.13 -25.24 23.07
CA LEU A 40 -18.26 -26.68 22.78
C LEU A 40 -16.96 -27.47 22.97
N ASP A 41 -15.99 -26.97 23.75
CA ASP A 41 -14.60 -27.44 23.85
C ASP A 41 -14.45 -28.98 23.83
N GLN A 42 -14.36 -29.52 22.62
CA GLN A 42 -13.88 -30.84 22.31
C GLN A 42 -12.44 -30.68 21.84
N LYS A 43 -11.54 -31.33 22.58
CA LYS A 43 -10.09 -31.37 22.39
C LYS A 43 -9.72 -31.62 20.92
N GLY A 44 -9.48 -30.58 20.14
CA GLY A 44 -9.07 -30.75 18.73
C GLY A 44 -8.84 -29.49 17.92
N PHE A 45 -9.53 -28.38 18.21
CA PHE A 45 -9.34 -27.13 17.46
C PHE A 45 -8.66 -26.05 18.28
N ASP A 46 -7.56 -25.49 17.76
CA ASP A 46 -6.85 -24.38 18.39
C ASP A 46 -7.66 -23.09 18.26
N VAL A 47 -8.53 -22.85 19.24
CA VAL A 47 -9.36 -21.65 19.37
C VAL A 47 -8.54 -20.35 19.45
N LYS A 48 -7.21 -20.41 19.62
CA LYS A 48 -6.33 -19.23 19.56
C LYS A 48 -6.28 -18.63 18.15
N ALA A 49 -6.19 -19.43 17.10
CA ALA A 49 -6.20 -18.95 15.72
C ALA A 49 -7.53 -18.27 15.36
N LEU A 50 -8.65 -18.79 15.87
CA LEU A 50 -9.98 -18.21 15.63
C LEU A 50 -10.16 -16.82 16.25
N ARG A 51 -9.41 -16.50 17.31
CA ARG A 51 -9.41 -15.15 17.90
C ARG A 51 -8.72 -14.13 16.98
N ALA A 52 -7.79 -14.55 16.12
CA ALA A 52 -7.12 -13.66 15.17
C ALA A 52 -8.08 -13.05 14.16
N PHE A 53 -9.14 -13.76 13.74
CA PHE A 53 -10.15 -13.21 12.83
C PHE A 53 -10.89 -11.97 13.36
N ARG A 54 -10.83 -11.70 14.66
CA ARG A 54 -11.34 -10.45 15.24
C ARG A 54 -10.59 -9.22 14.69
N VAL A 55 -9.39 -9.39 14.13
CA VAL A 55 -8.63 -8.35 13.41
C VAL A 55 -9.33 -7.85 12.16
N LEU A 56 -10.27 -8.62 11.60
CA LEU A 56 -11.06 -8.20 10.44
C LEU A 56 -12.20 -7.24 10.80
N ARG A 57 -12.57 -7.13 12.09
CA ARG A 57 -13.68 -6.26 12.54
C ARG A 57 -13.56 -4.79 12.12
N PRO A 58 -12.38 -4.14 12.13
CA PRO A 58 -12.22 -2.77 11.61
C PRO A 58 -12.64 -2.61 10.15
N LEU A 59 -12.60 -3.67 9.32
CA LEU A 59 -13.07 -3.60 7.93
C LEU A 59 -14.57 -3.26 7.81
N ARG A 60 -15.37 -3.51 8.87
CA ARG A 60 -16.77 -3.07 8.92
C ARG A 60 -16.91 -1.55 8.82
N LEU A 61 -15.89 -0.77 9.21
CA LEU A 61 -15.89 0.69 9.05
C LEU A 61 -15.97 1.08 7.58
N VAL A 62 -15.33 0.32 6.69
CA VAL A 62 -15.43 0.53 5.25
C VAL A 62 -16.85 0.27 4.77
N SER A 63 -17.53 -0.75 5.29
CA SER A 63 -18.94 -1.02 4.95
C SER A 63 -19.91 0.03 5.52
N GLY A 64 -19.53 0.72 6.61
CA GLY A 64 -20.35 1.76 7.24
C GLY A 64 -20.19 3.16 6.62
N VAL A 65 -19.02 3.47 6.05
CA VAL A 65 -18.69 4.79 5.52
C VAL A 65 -18.66 4.77 4.00
N PRO A 66 -19.62 5.40 3.29
CA PRO A 66 -19.72 5.33 1.84
C PRO A 66 -18.52 5.96 1.12
N SER A 67 -17.86 6.96 1.69
CA SER A 67 -16.65 7.55 1.08
C SER A 67 -15.48 6.57 1.00
N LEU A 68 -15.26 5.75 2.04
CA LEU A 68 -14.22 4.70 2.03
C LEU A 68 -14.49 3.61 0.99
N GLN A 69 -15.78 3.30 0.75
CA GLN A 69 -16.16 2.35 -0.29
C GLN A 69 -15.79 2.84 -1.69
N VAL A 70 -15.96 4.14 -1.95
CA VAL A 70 -15.57 4.75 -3.23
C VAL A 70 -14.06 4.63 -3.41
N VAL A 71 -13.28 4.99 -2.39
CA VAL A 71 -11.81 4.90 -2.42
C VAL A 71 -11.34 3.46 -2.66
N LEU A 72 -11.86 2.48 -1.90
CA LEU A 72 -11.45 1.09 -2.04
C LEU A 72 -11.82 0.50 -3.41
N ASN A 73 -13.01 0.82 -3.93
CA ASN A 73 -13.39 0.42 -5.29
C ASN A 73 -12.47 1.03 -6.35
N SER A 74 -11.99 2.26 -6.15
CA SER A 74 -11.01 2.88 -7.04
C SER A 74 -9.67 2.15 -6.99
N ILE A 75 -9.18 1.80 -5.80
CA ILE A 75 -7.94 1.03 -5.63
C ILE A 75 -8.04 -0.36 -6.29
N LEU A 76 -9.13 -1.09 -6.03
CA LEU A 76 -9.32 -2.42 -6.63
C LEU A 76 -9.38 -2.36 -8.15
N ARG A 77 -10.00 -1.33 -8.74
CA ARG A 77 -10.01 -1.13 -10.19
C ARG A 77 -8.62 -0.85 -10.75
N ALA A 78 -7.80 -0.07 -10.05
CA ALA A 78 -6.43 0.24 -10.44
C ALA A 78 -5.47 -0.96 -10.30
N MET A 79 -5.80 -1.94 -9.46
CA MET A 79 -4.99 -3.16 -9.27
C MET A 79 -5.15 -4.18 -10.42
N VAL A 80 -6.31 -4.20 -11.09
CA VAL A 80 -6.59 -5.20 -12.15
C VAL A 80 -5.56 -5.16 -13.30
N PRO A 81 -5.19 -3.99 -13.86
CA PRO A 81 -4.15 -3.92 -14.89
C PRO A 81 -2.77 -4.46 -14.42
N LEU A 82 -2.46 -4.29 -13.13
CA LEU A 82 -1.19 -4.74 -12.55
C LEU A 82 -1.12 -6.27 -12.41
N LEU A 83 -2.27 -6.97 -12.41
CA LEU A 83 -2.30 -8.43 -12.28
C LEU A 83 -1.58 -9.12 -13.44
N HIS A 84 -1.72 -8.60 -14.66
CA HIS A 84 -1.02 -9.16 -15.83
C HIS A 84 0.50 -9.08 -15.70
N ILE A 85 1.00 -7.99 -15.11
CA ILE A 85 2.42 -7.82 -14.82
C ILE A 85 2.84 -8.77 -13.71
N ALA A 86 2.07 -8.83 -12.62
CA ALA A 86 2.37 -9.72 -11.49
C ALA A 86 2.46 -11.17 -11.95
N LEU A 87 1.61 -11.60 -12.90
CA LEU A 87 1.68 -12.93 -13.50
C LEU A 87 3.00 -13.16 -14.24
N LEU A 88 3.46 -12.19 -15.04
CA LEU A 88 4.77 -12.25 -15.70
C LEU A 88 5.92 -12.38 -14.69
N VAL A 89 5.87 -11.60 -13.60
CA VAL A 89 6.89 -11.65 -12.52
C VAL A 89 6.90 -13.01 -11.84
N ILE A 90 5.72 -13.53 -11.47
CA ILE A 90 5.58 -14.86 -10.88
C ILE A 90 6.13 -15.93 -11.83
N PHE A 91 5.89 -15.82 -13.12
CA PHE A 91 6.42 -16.75 -14.11
C PHE A 91 7.96 -16.74 -14.16
N VAL A 92 8.59 -15.55 -14.17
CA VAL A 92 10.05 -15.42 -14.09
C VAL A 92 10.60 -16.03 -12.79
N ILE A 93 9.95 -15.76 -11.66
CA ILE A 93 10.32 -16.34 -10.35
C ILE A 93 10.26 -17.87 -10.41
N ILE A 94 9.21 -18.45 -11.01
CA ILE A 94 9.07 -19.91 -11.16
C ILE A 94 10.25 -20.50 -11.95
N ILE A 95 10.61 -19.90 -13.08
CA ILE A 95 11.71 -20.40 -13.92
C ILE A 95 13.02 -20.41 -13.11
N TYR A 96 13.35 -19.29 -12.46
CA TYR A 96 14.57 -19.19 -11.66
C TYR A 96 14.52 -20.11 -10.43
N ALA A 97 13.36 -20.30 -9.80
CA ALA A 97 13.21 -21.22 -8.69
C ALA A 97 13.50 -22.67 -9.09
N ILE A 98 13.01 -23.12 -10.26
CA ILE A 98 13.29 -24.47 -10.78
C ILE A 98 14.79 -24.61 -11.10
N VAL A 99 15.37 -23.63 -11.80
CA VAL A 99 16.81 -23.65 -12.11
C VAL A 99 17.66 -23.66 -10.84
N GLY A 100 17.32 -22.83 -9.85
CA GLY A 100 18.03 -22.78 -8.56
C GLY A 100 17.89 -24.07 -7.75
N LEU A 101 16.70 -24.69 -7.75
CA LEU A 101 16.44 -26.00 -7.14
C LEU A 101 17.37 -27.07 -7.72
N GLU A 102 17.42 -27.20 -9.04
CA GLU A 102 18.28 -28.19 -9.72
C GLU A 102 19.79 -27.96 -9.47
N LEU A 103 20.21 -26.69 -9.38
CA LEU A 103 21.63 -26.36 -9.20
C LEU A 103 22.11 -26.45 -7.75
N PHE A 104 21.26 -26.09 -6.78
CA PHE A 104 21.68 -25.80 -5.42
C PHE A 104 20.99 -26.64 -4.33
N ALA A 105 20.11 -27.58 -4.70
CA ALA A 105 19.45 -28.47 -3.75
C ALA A 105 20.44 -29.23 -2.84
N GLY A 106 20.21 -29.15 -1.53
CA GLY A 106 20.93 -29.87 -0.48
C GLY A 106 22.36 -29.40 -0.25
N LYS A 107 22.81 -28.31 -0.90
CA LYS A 107 24.21 -27.85 -0.82
C LYS A 107 24.51 -27.04 0.45
N MET A 108 23.49 -26.46 1.10
CA MET A 108 23.66 -25.51 2.21
C MET A 108 23.49 -26.12 3.62
N HIS A 109 23.55 -27.45 3.77
CA HIS A 109 23.40 -28.12 5.09
C HIS A 109 24.72 -28.48 5.77
N MET A 110 25.85 -28.06 5.20
CA MET A 110 27.18 -28.30 5.76
C MET A 110 27.72 -27.00 6.34
N THR A 111 28.19 -27.04 7.59
CA THR A 111 28.89 -25.91 8.24
C THR A 111 30.06 -26.42 9.07
N CYS A 112 30.85 -25.51 9.64
CA CYS A 112 32.01 -25.83 10.45
C CYS A 112 31.60 -26.17 11.88
N PHE A 113 32.03 -27.35 12.34
CA PHE A 113 31.86 -27.82 13.71
C PHE A 113 33.22 -27.98 14.39
N HIS A 114 33.25 -27.79 15.71
CA HIS A 114 34.41 -28.17 16.52
C HIS A 114 34.51 -29.70 16.63
N ASN A 115 35.66 -30.26 16.25
CA ASN A 115 35.86 -31.72 16.23
C ASN A 115 35.70 -32.40 17.61
N ARG A 116 35.84 -31.65 18.71
CA ARG A 116 35.77 -32.20 20.09
C ARG A 116 34.39 -32.06 20.74
N THR A 117 33.69 -30.95 20.51
CA THR A 117 32.40 -30.66 21.17
C THR A 117 31.19 -30.94 20.27
N ASP A 118 31.40 -31.12 18.96
CA ASP A 118 30.33 -31.25 17.94
C ASP A 118 29.35 -30.06 17.95
N GLU A 119 29.80 -28.91 18.46
CA GLU A 119 29.08 -27.64 18.44
C GLU A 119 29.46 -26.83 17.20
N MET A 120 28.53 -26.00 16.72
CA MET A 120 28.78 -25.09 15.61
C MET A 120 29.86 -24.08 16.00
N ALA A 121 30.81 -23.83 15.10
CA ALA A 121 31.99 -23.02 15.39
C ALA A 121 31.74 -21.50 15.38
N PHE A 122 30.66 -21.08 14.74
CA PHE A 122 30.33 -19.67 14.54
C PHE A 122 28.91 -19.39 15.05
N ASP A 123 28.74 -18.22 15.68
CA ASP A 123 27.41 -17.73 16.10
C ASP A 123 26.50 -17.45 14.89
N ASP A 124 27.09 -16.94 13.81
CA ASP A 124 26.46 -16.79 12.49
C ASP A 124 27.04 -17.85 11.53
N PRO A 125 26.47 -19.08 11.50
CA PRO A 125 26.98 -20.15 10.66
C PRO A 125 26.75 -19.86 9.18
N HIS A 126 27.74 -20.21 8.37
CA HIS A 126 27.66 -20.17 6.91
C HIS A 126 28.04 -21.53 6.31
N PRO A 127 27.68 -21.78 5.04
CA PRO A 127 28.00 -23.05 4.41
C PRO A 127 29.50 -23.31 4.30
N CYS A 128 29.89 -24.58 4.26
CA CYS A 128 31.25 -25.01 3.97
C CYS A 128 31.27 -26.15 2.95
N ASN A 129 32.42 -26.35 2.32
CA ASN A 129 32.66 -27.42 1.37
C ASN A 129 34.08 -27.95 1.50
N LEU A 130 34.28 -29.24 1.23
CA LEU A 130 35.59 -29.89 1.33
C LEU A 130 36.50 -29.56 0.13
N ASP A 131 35.91 -29.28 -1.02
CA ASP A 131 36.61 -29.17 -2.30
C ASP A 131 36.74 -27.72 -2.78
N LYS A 132 35.62 -27.12 -3.22
CA LYS A 132 35.59 -25.89 -4.05
C LYS A 132 35.03 -24.65 -3.35
N GLY A 133 34.36 -24.83 -2.22
CA GLY A 133 33.76 -23.76 -1.43
C GLY A 133 34.64 -23.35 -0.24
N TYR A 134 34.01 -22.81 0.79
CA TYR A 134 34.69 -22.39 2.00
C TYR A 134 35.23 -23.60 2.78
N LYS A 135 36.52 -23.54 3.14
CA LYS A 135 37.20 -24.59 3.91
C LYS A 135 37.35 -24.15 5.36
N CYS A 136 36.84 -24.96 6.28
CA CYS A 136 37.01 -24.74 7.71
C CYS A 136 38.50 -24.81 8.09
N ASN A 137 38.93 -23.96 9.03
CA ASN A 137 40.33 -23.90 9.47
C ASN A 137 40.70 -25.17 10.25
N SER A 138 41.54 -26.03 9.65
CA SER A 138 41.99 -27.26 10.32
C SER A 138 42.90 -27.01 11.52
N SER A 139 43.58 -25.85 11.58
CA SER A 139 44.48 -25.49 12.70
C SER A 139 43.72 -25.31 14.02
N GLU A 140 42.44 -24.95 13.94
CA GLU A 140 41.54 -24.75 15.09
C GLU A 140 40.71 -26.00 15.42
N ASN A 141 41.04 -27.16 14.82
CA ASN A 141 40.27 -28.40 14.90
C ASN A 141 38.81 -28.25 14.42
N LEU A 142 38.58 -27.44 13.38
CA LEU A 142 37.27 -27.29 12.75
C LEU A 142 37.10 -28.29 11.61
N VAL A 143 35.93 -28.92 11.54
CA VAL A 143 35.58 -29.91 10.51
C VAL A 143 34.27 -29.51 9.84
N CYS A 144 34.25 -29.57 8.51
CA CYS A 144 33.05 -29.33 7.72
C CYS A 144 32.15 -30.58 7.74
N LYS A 145 30.99 -30.50 8.38
CA LYS A 145 30.09 -31.65 8.59
C LYS A 145 28.64 -31.26 8.30
N LYS A 146 27.83 -32.25 7.90
CA LYS A 146 26.38 -32.11 7.79
C LYS A 146 25.75 -32.14 9.19
N GLY A 147 24.81 -31.24 9.44
CA GLY A 147 24.16 -31.13 10.75
C GLY A 147 23.49 -29.78 10.99
N TRP A 148 23.64 -28.85 10.05
CA TRP A 148 23.02 -27.54 10.10
C TRP A 148 21.76 -27.49 9.25
N THR A 149 20.71 -26.85 9.78
CA THR A 149 19.42 -26.66 9.09
C THR A 149 19.57 -25.78 7.86
N GLY A 150 20.57 -24.88 7.84
CA GLY A 150 20.88 -23.98 6.74
C GLY A 150 20.69 -22.51 7.12
N PRO A 151 21.01 -21.57 6.21
CA PRO A 151 20.95 -20.15 6.50
C PRO A 151 19.53 -19.70 6.88
N ASN A 152 19.42 -18.71 7.78
CA ASN A 152 18.15 -18.19 8.31
C ASN A 152 17.22 -19.30 8.82
N ASP A 153 17.72 -20.16 9.72
CA ASP A 153 16.98 -21.29 10.28
C ASP A 153 16.40 -22.27 9.24
N GLY A 154 17.08 -22.40 8.10
CA GLY A 154 16.62 -23.25 6.99
C GLY A 154 15.47 -22.66 6.19
N ILE A 155 15.26 -21.34 6.22
CA ILE A 155 14.26 -20.67 5.37
C ILE A 155 14.85 -20.37 3.99
N THR A 156 16.08 -19.84 3.93
CA THR A 156 16.71 -19.41 2.67
C THR A 156 17.54 -20.54 2.08
N ASN A 157 16.87 -21.46 1.39
CA ASN A 157 17.50 -22.57 0.66
C ASN A 157 16.79 -22.90 -0.66
N PHE A 158 17.36 -23.86 -1.38
CA PHE A 158 16.86 -24.37 -2.65
C PHE A 158 16.51 -25.86 -2.57
N ASP A 159 16.05 -26.36 -1.42
CA ASP A 159 15.81 -27.80 -1.25
C ASP A 159 14.42 -28.23 -1.71
N ASN A 160 13.46 -27.31 -1.65
CA ASN A 160 12.08 -27.51 -2.06
C ASN A 160 11.63 -26.38 -2.98
N PHE A 161 10.72 -26.67 -3.91
CA PHE A 161 10.20 -25.69 -4.86
C PHE A 161 9.66 -24.41 -4.19
N GLY A 162 8.93 -24.55 -3.07
CA GLY A 162 8.39 -23.39 -2.33
C GLY A 162 9.46 -22.51 -1.66
N LEU A 163 10.50 -23.11 -1.07
CA LEU A 163 11.60 -22.37 -0.45
C LEU A 163 12.53 -21.75 -1.49
N ALA A 164 12.76 -22.45 -2.61
CA ALA A 164 13.45 -21.90 -3.77
C ALA A 164 12.71 -20.68 -4.32
N MET A 165 11.38 -20.75 -4.48
CA MET A 165 10.55 -19.62 -4.88
C MET A 165 10.65 -18.45 -3.89
N LEU A 166 10.60 -18.71 -2.58
CA LEU A 166 10.73 -17.67 -1.55
C LEU A 166 12.12 -17.00 -1.60
N THR A 167 13.18 -17.78 -1.72
CA THR A 167 14.57 -17.28 -1.81
C THR A 167 14.79 -16.47 -3.09
N VAL A 168 14.25 -16.92 -4.22
CA VAL A 168 14.28 -16.16 -5.49
C VAL A 168 13.48 -14.87 -5.37
N PHE A 169 12.30 -14.90 -4.75
CA PHE A 169 11.50 -13.70 -4.49
C PHE A 169 12.27 -12.68 -3.65
N GLN A 170 12.89 -13.11 -2.55
CA GLN A 170 13.78 -12.27 -1.73
C GLN A 170 14.93 -11.67 -2.57
N CYS A 171 15.51 -12.44 -3.48
CA CYS A 171 16.56 -11.92 -4.34
C CYS A 171 16.03 -10.88 -5.34
N VAL A 172 14.84 -11.08 -5.90
CA VAL A 172 14.19 -10.15 -6.86
C VAL A 172 13.83 -8.81 -6.19
N THR A 173 13.48 -8.80 -4.90
CA THR A 173 13.26 -7.56 -4.14
C THR A 173 14.54 -6.78 -3.85
N MET A 174 15.70 -7.26 -4.32
CA MET A 174 17.03 -6.70 -4.08
C MET A 174 17.45 -6.67 -2.60
N GLU A 175 16.84 -7.48 -1.75
CA GLU A 175 17.14 -7.53 -0.32
C GLU A 175 17.90 -8.81 0.05
N GLY A 176 19.12 -8.68 0.57
CA GLY A 176 19.91 -9.83 1.03
C GLY A 176 20.35 -10.82 -0.08
N TRP A 177 20.19 -10.47 -1.36
CA TRP A 177 20.56 -11.33 -2.50
C TRP A 177 22.04 -11.66 -2.55
N THR A 178 22.91 -10.73 -2.13
CA THR A 178 24.36 -10.94 -2.03
C THR A 178 24.69 -11.98 -0.97
N THR A 179 23.99 -11.95 0.17
CA THR A 179 24.15 -12.94 1.25
C THR A 179 23.80 -14.34 0.76
N VAL A 180 22.69 -14.49 0.02
CA VAL A 180 22.32 -15.78 -0.58
C VAL A 180 23.38 -16.24 -1.58
N MET A 181 23.89 -15.34 -2.43
CA MET A 181 24.97 -15.65 -3.37
C MET A 181 26.25 -16.08 -2.64
N TYR A 182 26.65 -15.38 -1.58
CA TYR A 182 27.85 -15.73 -0.80
C TYR A 182 27.70 -17.07 -0.10
N ASN A 183 26.54 -17.37 0.48
CA ASN A 183 26.25 -18.69 1.04
C ASN A 183 26.39 -19.81 -0.01
N ILE A 184 25.89 -19.58 -1.23
CA ILE A 184 26.06 -20.53 -2.34
C ILE A 184 27.53 -20.65 -2.79
N ASN A 185 28.27 -19.54 -2.84
CA ASN A 185 29.69 -19.56 -3.15
C ASN A 185 30.48 -20.35 -2.11
N ASP A 186 30.14 -20.22 -0.83
CA ASP A 186 30.79 -20.96 0.25
C ASP A 186 30.40 -22.46 0.22
N ALA A 187 29.21 -22.79 -0.28
CA ALA A 187 28.73 -24.17 -0.42
C ALA A 187 29.27 -24.89 -1.67
N VAL A 188 29.44 -24.19 -2.80
CA VAL A 188 29.68 -24.81 -4.13
C VAL A 188 30.96 -24.29 -4.81
N GLY A 189 31.45 -23.12 -4.40
CA GLY A 189 32.55 -22.39 -5.01
C GLY A 189 32.08 -21.16 -5.80
N ASN A 190 32.96 -20.17 -5.96
CA ASN A 190 32.62 -18.85 -6.49
C ASN A 190 32.69 -18.71 -8.03
N MET A 191 33.08 -19.76 -8.76
CA MET A 191 33.43 -19.64 -10.19
C MET A 191 32.23 -19.35 -11.11
N TRP A 192 31.07 -19.94 -10.84
CA TRP A 192 29.88 -19.87 -11.72
C TRP A 192 28.58 -19.37 -11.06
N PRO A 193 28.34 -19.45 -9.74
CA PRO A 193 27.04 -19.06 -9.18
C PRO A 193 26.67 -17.59 -9.39
N TRP A 194 27.67 -16.71 -9.48
CA TRP A 194 27.46 -15.28 -9.78
C TRP A 194 26.68 -15.07 -11.10
N ILE A 195 26.80 -15.96 -12.09
CA ILE A 195 26.07 -15.86 -13.37
C ILE A 195 24.56 -15.99 -13.11
N TYR A 196 24.17 -16.95 -12.27
CA TYR A 196 22.78 -17.15 -11.89
C TYR A 196 22.23 -15.91 -11.15
N PHE A 197 22.93 -15.43 -10.12
CA PHE A 197 22.44 -14.29 -9.32
C PHE A 197 22.46 -12.97 -10.08
N VAL A 198 23.52 -12.66 -10.84
CA VAL A 198 23.60 -11.42 -11.62
C VAL A 198 22.54 -11.41 -12.73
N SER A 199 22.33 -12.52 -13.45
CA SER A 199 21.26 -12.60 -14.45
C SER A 199 19.87 -12.47 -13.81
N LEU A 200 19.66 -13.06 -12.63
CA LEU A 200 18.43 -12.92 -11.85
C LEU A 200 18.15 -11.46 -11.48
N ILE A 201 19.16 -10.68 -11.06
CA ILE A 201 18.96 -9.26 -10.72
C ILE A 201 18.66 -8.42 -11.97
N ILE A 202 19.37 -8.65 -13.07
CA ILE A 202 19.17 -7.92 -14.32
C ILE A 202 17.77 -8.20 -14.91
N ILE A 203 17.41 -9.47 -15.06
CA ILE A 203 16.16 -9.90 -15.70
C ILE A 203 14.98 -9.86 -14.72
N GLY A 204 15.19 -10.27 -13.47
CA GLY A 204 14.13 -10.40 -12.48
C GLY A 204 13.78 -9.08 -11.79
N SER A 205 14.74 -8.17 -11.59
CA SER A 205 14.51 -6.95 -10.81
C SER A 205 14.46 -5.70 -11.67
N PHE A 206 15.52 -5.41 -12.45
CA PHE A 206 15.55 -4.19 -13.27
C PHE A 206 14.49 -4.18 -14.37
N PHE A 207 14.34 -5.30 -15.10
CA PHE A 207 13.30 -5.39 -16.14
C PHE A 207 11.88 -5.32 -15.55
N VAL A 208 11.64 -6.00 -14.43
CA VAL A 208 10.32 -6.00 -13.76
C VAL A 208 9.95 -4.63 -13.23
N LEU A 209 10.86 -3.94 -12.52
CA LEU A 209 10.60 -2.59 -12.02
C LEU A 209 10.29 -1.62 -13.16
N ASN A 210 11.05 -1.68 -14.24
CA ASN A 210 10.81 -0.83 -15.42
C ASN A 210 9.46 -1.13 -16.08
N LEU A 211 9.05 -2.39 -16.15
CA LEU A 211 7.76 -2.79 -16.70
C LEU A 211 6.60 -2.32 -15.82
N VAL A 212 6.72 -2.47 -14.49
CA VAL A 212 5.73 -1.97 -13.52
C VAL A 212 5.56 -0.46 -13.65
N LEU A 213 6.67 0.29 -13.69
CA LEU A 213 6.65 1.75 -13.86
C LEU A 213 6.02 2.16 -15.21
N GLY A 214 6.33 1.44 -16.29
CA GLY A 214 5.76 1.69 -17.61
C GLY A 214 4.24 1.52 -17.64
N VAL A 215 3.72 0.43 -17.08
CA VAL A 215 2.27 0.19 -17.05
C VAL A 215 1.55 1.12 -16.08
N LEU A 216 2.11 1.39 -14.90
CA LEU A 216 1.55 2.37 -13.97
C LEU A 216 1.45 3.75 -14.62
N SER A 217 2.50 4.17 -15.34
CA SER A 217 2.49 5.43 -16.08
C SER A 217 1.41 5.46 -17.16
N GLY A 218 1.24 4.36 -17.90
CA GLY A 218 0.17 4.21 -18.89
C GLY A 218 -1.23 4.31 -18.28
N GLU A 219 -1.49 3.58 -17.18
CA GLU A 219 -2.79 3.61 -16.50
C GLU A 219 -3.08 4.96 -15.84
N PHE A 220 -2.08 5.60 -15.22
CA PHE A 220 -2.24 6.95 -14.69
C PHE A 220 -2.51 8.00 -15.78
N SER A 221 -1.86 7.87 -16.93
CA SER A 221 -2.12 8.75 -18.07
C SER A 221 -3.56 8.59 -18.57
N LYS A 222 -4.04 7.35 -18.68
CA LYS A 222 -5.42 7.03 -19.08
C LYS A 222 -6.46 7.53 -18.10
N GLU A 223 -6.22 7.39 -16.79
CA GLU A 223 -7.14 7.93 -15.76
C GLU A 223 -7.14 9.46 -15.75
N ARG A 224 -5.98 10.11 -15.96
CA ARG A 224 -5.87 11.58 -16.10
C ARG A 224 -6.65 12.11 -17.30
N GLU A 225 -6.59 11.43 -18.45
CA GLU A 225 -7.36 11.80 -19.65
C GLU A 225 -8.87 11.70 -19.41
N LYS A 226 -9.35 10.63 -18.76
CA LYS A 226 -10.77 10.49 -18.39
C LYS A 226 -11.23 11.61 -17.45
N ALA A 227 -10.41 12.00 -16.47
CA ALA A 227 -10.72 13.10 -15.57
C ALA A 227 -10.80 14.44 -16.30
N LYS A 228 -9.90 14.68 -17.27
CA LYS A 228 -9.95 15.87 -18.14
C LYS A 228 -11.20 15.89 -19.01
N ALA A 229 -11.58 14.75 -19.59
CA ALA A 229 -12.78 14.62 -20.42
C ALA A 229 -14.09 14.82 -19.64
N ARG A 230 -14.12 14.51 -18.34
CA ARG A 230 -15.27 14.75 -17.46
C ARG A 230 -15.47 16.23 -17.07
N GLY A 231 -14.53 17.11 -17.44
CA GLY A 231 -14.57 18.52 -17.05
C GLY A 231 -14.31 18.75 -15.55
N ASP A 232 -13.87 17.73 -14.81
CA ASP A 232 -13.58 17.84 -13.38
C ASP A 232 -12.48 18.87 -13.12
N PHE A 233 -11.52 19.00 -14.05
CA PHE A 233 -10.49 20.05 -14.05
C PHE A 233 -11.07 21.46 -14.22
N GLN A 234 -12.10 21.62 -15.05
CA GLN A 234 -12.78 22.90 -15.25
C GLN A 234 -13.47 23.33 -13.94
N LYS A 235 -14.21 22.41 -13.32
CA LYS A 235 -14.87 22.64 -12.03
C LYS A 235 -13.90 22.98 -10.91
N LEU A 236 -12.74 22.31 -10.86
CA LEU A 236 -11.71 22.59 -9.86
C LEU A 236 -11.12 24.00 -10.03
N ARG A 237 -10.82 24.37 -11.28
CA ARG A 237 -10.26 25.69 -11.62
C ARG A 237 -11.24 26.82 -11.37
N GLU A 238 -12.51 26.63 -11.71
CA GLU A 238 -13.58 27.59 -11.39
C GLU A 238 -13.72 27.79 -9.87
N LYS A 239 -13.65 26.70 -9.09
CA LYS A 239 -13.71 26.78 -7.63
C LYS A 239 -12.51 27.53 -7.05
N GLN A 240 -11.29 27.27 -7.54
CA GLN A 240 -10.08 28.00 -7.13
C GLN A 240 -10.18 29.49 -7.47
N GLN A 241 -10.62 29.82 -8.69
CA GLN A 241 -10.79 31.22 -9.10
C GLN A 241 -11.77 31.96 -8.19
N ILE A 242 -12.90 31.33 -7.87
CA ILE A 242 -13.90 31.92 -6.97
C ILE A 242 -13.33 32.14 -5.56
N GLU A 243 -12.46 31.24 -5.08
CA GLU A 243 -11.83 31.36 -3.77
C GLU A 243 -10.79 32.49 -3.73
N GLU A 244 -9.98 32.63 -4.78
CA GLU A 244 -9.05 33.77 -4.94
C GLU A 244 -9.80 35.10 -5.06
N ASP A 245 -10.83 35.18 -5.91
CA ASP A 245 -11.66 36.38 -6.06
C ASP A 245 -12.32 36.78 -4.74
N LEU A 246 -12.87 35.80 -3.99
CA LEU A 246 -13.49 36.04 -2.68
C LEU A 246 -12.49 36.55 -1.66
N ARG A 247 -11.27 36.00 -1.65
CA ARG A 247 -10.19 36.45 -0.77
C ARG A 247 -9.77 37.88 -1.09
N GLY A 248 -9.64 38.22 -2.37
CA GLY A 248 -9.35 39.59 -2.82
C GLY A 248 -10.44 40.58 -2.42
N TYR A 249 -11.72 40.21 -2.56
CA TYR A 249 -12.82 41.05 -2.10
C TYR A 249 -12.83 41.23 -0.58
N LEU A 250 -12.49 40.19 0.20
CA LEU A 250 -12.41 40.29 1.65
C LEU A 250 -11.29 41.26 2.07
N ASP A 251 -10.13 41.17 1.42
CA ASP A 251 -8.97 42.04 1.66
C ASP A 251 -9.30 43.52 1.40
N TRP A 252 -10.00 43.81 0.30
CA TRP A 252 -10.47 45.17 0.01
C TRP A 252 -11.48 45.68 1.04
N ILE A 253 -12.35 44.82 1.55
CA ILE A 253 -13.33 45.19 2.58
C ILE A 253 -12.62 45.49 3.91
N THR A 254 -11.71 44.62 4.34
CA THR A 254 -10.94 44.84 5.58
C THR A 254 -10.11 46.10 5.49
N GLN A 255 -9.45 46.33 4.35
CA GLN A 255 -8.66 47.54 4.13
C GLN A 255 -9.52 48.80 4.15
N ALA A 256 -10.76 48.74 3.64
CA ALA A 256 -11.68 49.87 3.67
C ALA A 256 -12.31 50.12 5.06
N GLU A 257 -12.37 49.11 5.92
CA GLU A 257 -12.83 49.21 7.31
C GLU A 257 -11.74 49.81 8.22
N ASP A 258 -10.47 49.54 7.92
CA ASP A 258 -9.30 50.10 8.62
C ASP A 258 -8.98 51.56 8.22
N ILE A 259 -9.68 52.13 7.23
CA ILE A 259 -9.58 53.57 6.93
C ILE A 259 -10.33 54.32 8.03
N GLU A 260 -9.60 54.72 9.07
CA GLU A 260 -10.05 55.77 9.96
C GLU A 260 -10.26 57.05 9.13
N PRO A 261 -11.39 57.77 9.27
CA PRO A 261 -11.52 59.06 8.63
C PRO A 261 -10.44 59.98 9.21
N GLU A 262 -9.44 60.34 8.41
CA GLU A 262 -8.57 61.46 8.74
C GLU A 262 -9.46 62.68 8.96
N THR A 263 -9.57 63.10 10.23
CA THR A 263 -10.06 64.42 10.58
C THR A 263 -9.03 65.41 10.06
N GLU A 264 -9.28 65.97 8.87
CA GLU A 264 -8.64 67.22 8.45
C GLU A 264 -9.18 68.33 9.37
N ASP A 265 -8.31 68.77 10.29
CA ASP A 265 -8.51 69.97 11.09
C ASP A 265 -8.60 71.20 10.17
N GLY A 266 -9.66 71.99 10.35
CA GLY A 266 -9.91 73.24 9.62
C GLY A 266 -11.30 73.82 9.91
N ASP A 267 -11.46 74.34 11.13
CA ASP A 267 -12.47 75.29 11.66
C ASP A 267 -13.72 75.62 10.82
N ASP A 268 -14.90 75.26 11.35
CA ASP A 268 -15.96 76.22 11.76
C ASP A 268 -17.17 75.50 12.41
N GLU A 269 -17.76 76.16 13.41
CA GLU A 269 -18.61 75.62 14.49
C GLU A 269 -20.03 75.12 14.12
N ASP A 270 -20.50 74.20 14.97
CA ASP A 270 -21.87 73.95 15.48
C ASP A 270 -22.73 72.76 14.97
N SER A 271 -23.26 71.99 15.94
CA SER A 271 -23.79 70.60 15.89
C SER A 271 -25.29 70.47 15.50
N PRO A 272 -25.96 69.27 15.44
CA PRO A 272 -25.51 67.88 15.64
C PRO A 272 -25.95 66.85 14.56
N GLY A 273 -25.20 65.74 14.46
CA GLY A 273 -25.77 64.40 14.33
C GLY A 273 -26.47 64.03 13.02
N ARG A 274 -25.71 63.77 11.95
CA ARG A 274 -26.15 62.83 10.91
C ARG A 274 -24.96 62.12 10.29
N GLN A 275 -24.62 60.96 10.83
CA GLN A 275 -23.74 59.98 10.18
C GLN A 275 -24.32 59.63 8.82
N ARG A 276 -23.90 60.35 7.78
CA ARG A 276 -24.10 59.94 6.40
C ARG A 276 -23.15 58.78 6.18
N LYS A 277 -23.65 57.56 6.35
CA LYS A 277 -22.98 56.38 5.78
C LYS A 277 -22.74 56.68 4.29
N PRO A 278 -21.50 56.63 3.80
CA PRO A 278 -21.20 57.10 2.46
C PRO A 278 -22.02 56.30 1.46
N PHE A 279 -22.61 56.99 0.47
CA PHE A 279 -23.40 56.46 -0.63
C PHE A 279 -22.73 55.24 -1.30
N VAL A 280 -21.39 55.18 -1.22
CA VAL A 280 -20.51 54.07 -1.63
C VAL A 280 -20.84 52.75 -0.94
N TYR A 281 -21.19 52.73 0.35
CA TYR A 281 -21.52 51.50 1.10
C TYR A 281 -22.82 50.86 0.61
N TYR A 282 -23.81 51.68 0.28
CA TYR A 282 -25.05 51.21 -0.34
C TYR A 282 -24.80 50.72 -1.77
N ILE A 283 -23.96 51.39 -2.55
CA ILE A 283 -23.60 50.96 -3.91
C ILE A 283 -22.85 49.62 -3.88
N LEU A 284 -21.84 49.48 -3.03
CA LEU A 284 -21.07 48.23 -2.89
C LEU A 284 -21.96 47.08 -2.39
N PHE A 285 -22.81 47.33 -1.39
CA PHE A 285 -23.76 46.32 -0.91
C PHE A 285 -24.79 45.95 -1.98
N PHE A 286 -25.28 46.91 -2.77
CA PHE A 286 -26.25 46.68 -3.85
C PHE A 286 -25.63 45.96 -5.05
N LEU A 287 -24.37 46.27 -5.40
CA LEU A 287 -23.58 45.55 -6.40
C LEU A 287 -23.30 44.12 -5.94
N PHE A 288 -22.88 43.92 -4.69
CA PHE A 288 -22.68 42.61 -4.09
C PHE A 288 -23.98 41.78 -4.08
N PHE A 289 -25.11 42.38 -3.68
CA PHE A 289 -26.41 41.68 -3.64
C PHE A 289 -26.92 41.31 -5.04
N ASN A 290 -26.72 42.17 -6.04
CA ASN A 290 -27.08 41.88 -7.43
C ASN A 290 -26.17 40.81 -8.06
N GLN A 291 -24.86 40.86 -7.79
CA GLN A 291 -23.91 39.87 -8.30
C GLN A 291 -24.16 38.49 -7.67
N LYS A 292 -24.51 38.45 -6.37
CA LYS A 292 -24.93 37.23 -5.66
C LYS A 292 -26.25 36.67 -6.21
N ARG A 293 -27.23 37.53 -6.55
CA ARG A 293 -28.50 37.12 -7.20
C ARG A 293 -28.30 36.58 -8.61
N LYS A 294 -27.40 37.18 -9.40
CA LYS A 294 -27.10 36.74 -10.77
C LYS A 294 -26.44 35.36 -10.78
N LYS A 295 -25.41 35.16 -9.95
CA LYS A 295 -24.75 33.84 -9.80
C LYS A 295 -25.67 32.75 -9.23
N ARG A 296 -26.61 33.08 -8.33
CA ARG A 296 -27.58 32.10 -7.80
C ARG A 296 -28.57 31.58 -8.86
N LYS A 297 -28.89 32.39 -9.86
CA LYS A 297 -29.77 32.00 -10.97
C LYS A 297 -29.07 31.09 -11.98
N GLU A 298 -27.76 31.26 -12.17
CA GLU A 298 -26.95 30.41 -13.04
C GLU A 298 -26.70 29.00 -12.45
N ILE A 299 -26.61 28.89 -11.12
CA ILE A 299 -26.43 27.60 -10.41
C ILE A 299 -27.71 26.73 -10.41
N VAL A 300 -28.90 27.32 -10.56
CA VAL A 300 -30.19 26.58 -10.57
C VAL A 300 -30.59 26.15 -11.99
N ALA A 301 -29.92 26.68 -13.02
CA ALA A 301 -30.21 26.41 -14.44
C ALA A 301 -29.26 25.38 -15.10
N SER A 302 -28.29 24.83 -14.34
CA SER A 302 -27.36 23.77 -14.73
C SER A 302 -27.52 22.53 -13.84
#